data_AF-A0A395LNW4-F1
#
_entry.id   AF-A0A395LNW4-F1
#
_cell.length_a   1.000
_cell.length_b   1.000
_cell.length_c   1.000
_cell.angle_alpha   90.00
_cell.angle_beta   90.00
_cell.angle_gamma   90.00
#
_symmetry.space_group_name_H-M   'P 1'
#
loop_
_entity.id
_entity.type
_entity.pdbx_description
1 polymer ?
#
loop_
_entity_poly.entity_id
_entity_poly.type
_entity_poly.pdbx_seq_one_letter_code
_entity_poly.pdbx_strand_id
1 'polypeptide(L)'
;MDLPTHPHAGMRLALSETLTTAGVTRVCTIGHPDPQTREVLAQFAGWGGELDILECACNATVFPPASGACAWIMPPVTNYYHAYRLLHGIRAICTKQEMPLLVVRPQLESAIARRDYYPGIPQVPPAWRHCSESCVMHGEASERATVKGGLRNGVLTAIEDFTQELWDEGTALAYTCLPAIGGFCALFDVEADWSPKLAHNLSRFHDGAAVAAMSERELREYLAIIERSRPNPSTRPDAAPQ
;
A
#
# COMPACT_ATOMS: atom_id res chain seq x y z
N MET A 1 19.28 2.20 -17.59
CA MET A 1 18.23 1.17 -17.61
C MET A 1 17.05 1.84 -18.30
N ASP A 2 16.73 1.45 -19.53
CA ASP A 2 15.57 2.00 -20.23
C ASP A 2 14.30 1.50 -19.54
N LEU A 3 13.52 2.44 -18.99
CA LEU A 3 12.33 2.10 -18.21
C LEU A 3 11.12 1.89 -19.12
N PRO A 4 10.25 0.89 -18.84
CA PRO A 4 9.10 0.59 -19.68
C PRO A 4 8.09 1.74 -19.76
N THR A 5 7.39 1.84 -20.89
CA THR A 5 6.44 2.91 -21.24
C THR A 5 5.06 2.81 -20.55
N HIS A 6 4.88 1.99 -19.52
CA HIS A 6 3.59 1.73 -18.87
C HIS A 6 3.43 2.54 -17.56
N PRO A 7 2.27 3.13 -17.23
CA PRO A 7 2.01 3.95 -16.02
C PRO A 7 2.11 3.22 -14.66
N HIS A 8 2.63 2.00 -14.66
CA HIS A 8 2.88 1.21 -13.45
C HIS A 8 4.21 0.45 -13.55
N ALA A 9 5.04 0.77 -14.55
CA ALA A 9 6.29 0.07 -14.80
C ALA A 9 7.24 0.14 -13.59
N GLY A 10 7.34 1.32 -12.97
CA GLY A 10 8.12 1.48 -11.76
C GLY A 10 7.63 0.57 -10.63
N MET A 11 6.32 0.53 -10.37
CA MET A 11 5.73 -0.24 -9.27
C MET A 11 6.01 -1.73 -9.46
N ARG A 12 5.86 -2.22 -10.69
CA ARG A 12 6.19 -3.59 -11.07
C ARG A 12 7.67 -3.89 -10.87
N LEU A 13 8.56 -2.98 -11.25
CA LEU A 13 10.00 -3.12 -11.06
C LEU A 13 10.36 -3.13 -9.58
N ALA A 14 9.83 -2.21 -8.77
CA ALA A 14 10.09 -2.16 -7.34
C ALA A 14 9.58 -3.42 -6.61
N LEU A 15 8.38 -3.91 -6.94
CA LEU A 15 7.85 -5.15 -6.40
C LEU A 15 8.69 -6.35 -6.81
N SER A 16 9.01 -6.50 -8.11
CA SER A 16 9.87 -7.60 -8.58
C SER A 16 11.26 -7.56 -7.92
N GLU A 17 11.90 -6.39 -7.88
CA GLU A 17 13.21 -6.20 -7.24
C GLU A 17 13.16 -6.57 -5.75
N THR A 18 12.07 -6.22 -5.07
CA THR A 18 11.87 -6.56 -3.66
C THR A 18 11.78 -8.07 -3.46
N LEU A 19 10.92 -8.75 -4.22
CA LEU A 19 10.73 -10.20 -4.11
C LEU A 19 12.02 -10.96 -4.46
N THR A 20 12.72 -10.55 -5.53
CA THR A 20 13.98 -11.17 -5.95
C THR A 20 15.11 -10.90 -4.96
N THR A 21 15.25 -9.67 -4.46
CA THR A 21 16.33 -9.31 -3.53
C THR A 21 16.19 -10.02 -2.19
N ALA A 22 14.96 -10.12 -1.68
CA ALA A 22 14.67 -10.84 -0.44
C ALA A 22 14.64 -12.36 -0.58
N GLY A 23 14.87 -12.90 -1.78
CA GLY A 23 14.85 -14.34 -2.03
C GLY A 23 13.50 -14.97 -1.71
N VAL A 24 12.42 -14.22 -1.93
CA VAL A 24 11.06 -14.64 -1.59
C VAL A 24 10.68 -15.85 -2.43
N THR A 25 10.29 -16.94 -1.77
CA THR A 25 9.79 -18.16 -2.44
C THR A 25 8.28 -18.27 -2.36
N ARG A 26 7.66 -17.54 -1.43
CA ARG A 26 6.22 -17.52 -1.22
C ARG A 26 5.71 -16.11 -0.98
N VAL A 27 4.60 -15.76 -1.61
CA VAL A 27 3.90 -14.50 -1.38
C VAL A 27 2.51 -14.78 -0.83
N CYS A 28 2.18 -14.14 0.28
CA CYS A 28 0.83 -14.16 0.84
C CYS A 28 0.17 -12.81 0.57
N THR A 29 -0.96 -12.80 -0.14
CA THR A 29 -1.79 -11.60 -0.32
C THR A 29 -3.01 -11.67 0.57
N ILE A 30 -3.33 -10.58 1.25
CA ILE A 30 -4.57 -10.49 2.04
C ILE A 30 -5.64 -9.87 1.14
N GLY A 31 -6.67 -10.65 0.82
CA GLY A 31 -7.66 -10.30 -0.20
C GLY A 31 -7.10 -10.40 -1.63
N HIS A 32 -7.94 -10.04 -2.59
CA HIS A 32 -7.57 -10.06 -4.00
C HIS A 32 -6.70 -8.85 -4.35
N PRO A 33 -5.50 -9.06 -4.92
CA PRO A 33 -4.68 -7.96 -5.39
C PRO A 33 -5.35 -7.25 -6.58
N ASP A 34 -5.05 -5.96 -6.72
CA ASP A 34 -5.41 -5.16 -7.88
C ASP A 34 -4.81 -5.77 -9.18
N PRO A 35 -5.35 -5.42 -10.36
CA PRO A 35 -4.88 -5.99 -11.62
C PRO A 35 -3.38 -5.89 -11.85
N GLN A 36 -2.76 -4.76 -11.50
CA GLN A 36 -1.34 -4.51 -11.72
C GLN A 36 -0.47 -5.38 -10.82
N THR A 37 -0.83 -5.48 -9.54
CA THR A 37 -0.16 -6.38 -8.59
C THR A 37 -0.32 -7.84 -9.03
N ARG A 38 -1.51 -8.22 -9.52
CA ARG A 38 -1.78 -9.58 -10.02
C ARG A 38 -0.88 -9.97 -11.18
N GLU A 39 -0.59 -9.06 -12.11
CA GLU A 39 0.34 -9.33 -13.22
C GLU A 39 1.74 -9.67 -12.73
N VAL A 40 2.26 -8.94 -11.74
CA VAL A 40 3.59 -9.21 -11.17
C VAL A 40 3.60 -10.55 -10.43
N LEU A 41 2.55 -10.82 -9.64
CA LEU A 41 2.44 -12.08 -8.92
C LEU A 41 2.26 -13.28 -9.87
N ALA A 42 1.62 -13.10 -11.02
CA ALA A 42 1.55 -14.13 -12.06
C ALA A 42 2.92 -14.43 -12.67
N GLN A 43 3.76 -13.40 -12.88
CA GLN A 43 5.15 -13.57 -13.32
C GLN A 43 5.99 -14.30 -12.26
N PHE A 44 5.86 -13.89 -11.00
CA PHE A 44 6.50 -14.54 -9.86
C PHE A 44 6.15 -16.03 -9.78
N ALA A 45 4.86 -16.38 -9.92
CA ALA A 45 4.40 -17.76 -9.96
C ALA A 45 4.97 -18.52 -11.18
N GLY A 46 5.06 -17.87 -12.34
CA GLY A 46 5.68 -18.42 -13.54
C GLY A 46 7.17 -18.78 -13.38
N TRP A 47 7.86 -18.18 -12.40
CA TRP A 47 9.25 -18.50 -12.04
C TRP A 47 9.38 -19.56 -10.95
N GLY A 48 8.27 -20.18 -10.54
CA GLY A 48 8.23 -21.21 -9.49
C GLY A 48 7.97 -20.68 -8.08
N GLY A 49 7.61 -19.41 -7.94
CA GLY A 49 7.14 -18.85 -6.67
C GLY A 49 5.75 -19.35 -6.30
N GLU A 50 5.46 -19.45 -5.01
CA GLU A 50 4.15 -19.85 -4.49
C GLU A 50 3.31 -18.63 -4.12
N LEU A 51 2.02 -18.63 -4.46
CA LEU A 51 1.09 -17.54 -4.16
C LEU A 51 -0.09 -18.05 -3.34
N ASP A 52 -0.23 -17.51 -2.14
CA ASP A 52 -1.38 -17.75 -1.27
C ASP A 52 -2.27 -16.50 -1.21
N ILE A 53 -3.55 -16.67 -1.54
CA ILE A 53 -4.56 -15.62 -1.37
C ILE A 53 -5.34 -15.92 -0.10
N LEU A 54 -5.19 -15.03 0.90
CA LEU A 54 -5.87 -15.13 2.17
C LEU A 54 -7.16 -14.32 2.09
N GLU A 55 -8.31 -14.99 2.15
CA GLU A 55 -9.59 -14.33 2.39
C GLU A 55 -9.72 -13.94 3.87
N CYS A 56 -8.80 -13.09 4.33
CA CYS A 56 -8.86 -12.49 5.64
C CYS A 56 -9.59 -11.15 5.49
N ALA A 57 -10.87 -11.11 5.89
CA ALA A 57 -11.44 -9.84 6.33
C ALA A 57 -10.53 -9.30 7.44
N CYS A 58 -10.38 -7.98 7.61
CA CYS A 58 -9.51 -7.31 8.60
C CYS A 58 -9.71 -7.74 10.08
N ASN A 59 -10.49 -8.80 10.32
CA ASN A 59 -11.02 -9.40 11.53
C ASN A 59 -10.86 -10.94 11.57
N ALA A 60 -10.21 -11.59 10.61
CA ALA A 60 -10.02 -13.04 10.67
C ALA A 60 -9.06 -13.44 11.80
N THR A 61 -9.44 -14.49 12.52
CA THR A 61 -8.72 -15.06 13.67
C THR A 61 -7.84 -16.25 13.30
N VAL A 62 -7.81 -16.64 12.02
CA VAL A 62 -7.08 -17.83 11.56
C VAL A 62 -6.28 -17.49 10.31
N PHE A 63 -4.96 -17.53 10.46
CA PHE A 63 -4.00 -17.42 9.36
C PHE A 63 -3.49 -18.83 9.04
N PRO A 64 -3.35 -19.20 7.75
CA PRO A 64 -2.83 -20.50 7.39
C PRO A 64 -1.37 -20.65 7.83
N PRO A 65 -0.92 -21.88 8.13
CA PRO A 65 0.50 -22.15 8.31
C PRO A 65 1.24 -21.82 7.01
N ALA A 66 2.24 -20.95 7.10
CA ALA A 66 3.17 -20.66 6.02
C ALA A 66 4.56 -21.21 6.40
N SER A 67 5.34 -21.58 5.40
CA SER A 67 6.68 -22.12 5.54
C SER A 67 7.58 -21.46 4.48
N GLY A 68 8.72 -20.91 4.90
CA GLY A 68 9.73 -20.32 4.00
C GLY A 68 9.66 -18.79 3.89
N ALA A 69 10.60 -18.18 3.18
CA ALA A 69 10.69 -16.72 3.03
C ALA A 69 9.40 -16.15 2.41
N CYS A 70 8.59 -15.52 3.25
CA CYS A 70 7.27 -15.00 2.89
C CYS A 70 7.30 -13.47 2.78
N ALA A 71 6.88 -12.94 1.64
CA ALA A 71 6.47 -11.54 1.54
C ALA A 71 4.94 -11.43 1.68
N TRP A 72 4.49 -10.39 2.35
CA TRP A 72 3.08 -10.09 2.56
C TRP A 72 2.65 -8.93 1.68
N ILE A 73 1.69 -9.15 0.79
CA ILE A 73 1.05 -8.08 0.03
C ILE A 73 -0.13 -7.56 0.84
N MET A 74 0.02 -6.35 1.34
CA MET A 74 -1.02 -5.66 2.11
C MET A 74 -2.05 -5.05 1.14
N PRO A 75 -3.36 -5.28 1.35
CA PRO A 75 -4.40 -4.70 0.51
C PRO A 75 -4.49 -3.19 0.71
N PRO A 76 -5.22 -2.49 -0.18
CA PRO A 76 -5.63 -1.13 0.06
C PRO A 76 -6.41 -1.01 1.37
N VAL A 77 -5.86 -0.29 2.34
CA VAL A 77 -6.54 0.11 3.58
C VAL A 77 -6.58 1.61 3.68
N THR A 78 -7.70 2.16 4.13
CA THR A 78 -7.96 3.61 4.08
C THR A 78 -8.01 4.28 5.45
N ASN A 79 -7.83 3.53 6.54
CA ASN A 79 -7.89 4.03 7.90
C ASN A 79 -6.83 3.36 8.80
N TYR A 80 -6.50 4.06 9.90
CA TYR A 80 -5.56 3.62 10.91
C TYR A 80 -5.88 2.21 11.43
N TYR A 81 -7.13 1.98 11.85
CA TYR A 81 -7.53 0.77 12.55
C TYR A 81 -7.29 -0.50 11.70
N HIS A 82 -7.67 -0.48 10.42
CA HIS A 82 -7.42 -1.61 9.52
C HIS A 82 -5.92 -1.80 9.26
N ALA A 83 -5.17 -0.72 9.04
CA ALA A 83 -3.73 -0.82 8.81
C ALA A 83 -3.00 -1.44 10.01
N TYR A 84 -3.26 -0.91 11.20
CA TYR A 84 -2.68 -1.38 12.45
C TYR A 84 -3.00 -2.85 12.71
N ARG A 85 -4.26 -3.27 12.58
CA ARG A 85 -4.65 -4.67 12.80
C ARG A 85 -4.02 -5.65 11.82
N LEU A 86 -3.93 -5.29 10.54
CA LEU A 86 -3.29 -6.14 9.55
C LEU A 86 -1.80 -6.31 9.84
N LEU A 87 -1.10 -5.23 10.20
CA LEU A 87 0.33 -5.28 10.56
C LEU A 87 0.58 -6.18 11.76
N HIS A 88 -0.21 -6.04 12.84
CA HIS A 88 -0.10 -6.94 14.00
C HIS A 88 -0.44 -8.40 13.67
N GLY A 89 -1.43 -8.62 12.79
CA GLY A 89 -1.78 -9.95 12.31
C GLY A 89 -0.60 -10.61 11.56
N ILE A 90 -0.01 -9.90 10.60
CA ILE A 90 1.16 -10.35 9.85
C ILE A 90 2.34 -10.62 10.79
N ARG A 91 2.63 -9.67 11.70
CA ARG A 91 3.69 -9.81 12.70
C ARG A 91 3.54 -11.09 13.52
N ALA A 92 2.35 -11.36 14.05
CA ALA A 92 2.10 -12.54 14.87
C ALA A 92 2.42 -13.84 14.10
N ILE A 93 2.19 -13.87 12.79
CA ILE A 93 2.52 -15.01 11.92
C ILE A 93 4.04 -15.12 11.74
N CYS A 94 4.69 -14.02 11.38
CA CYS A 94 6.15 -13.95 11.23
C CYS A 94 6.86 -14.40 12.51
N THR A 95 6.41 -13.92 13.68
CA THR A 95 6.95 -14.35 14.99
C THR A 95 6.72 -15.84 15.25
N LYS A 96 5.51 -16.36 15.00
CA LYS A 96 5.20 -17.79 15.19
C LYS A 96 6.03 -18.70 14.28
N GLN A 97 6.42 -18.20 13.11
CA GLN A 97 7.18 -18.94 12.10
C GLN A 97 8.69 -18.65 12.17
N GLU A 98 9.14 -17.79 13.09
CA GLU A 98 10.53 -17.36 13.23
C GLU A 98 11.10 -16.77 11.93
N MET A 99 10.30 -15.96 11.24
CA MET A 99 10.66 -15.36 9.94
C MET A 99 10.76 -13.84 10.04
N PRO A 100 11.69 -13.21 9.29
CA PRO A 100 11.76 -11.77 9.21
C PRO A 100 10.49 -11.20 8.57
N LEU A 101 10.09 -10.02 9.03
CA LEU A 101 8.93 -9.33 8.48
C LEU A 101 9.28 -8.67 7.14
N LEU A 102 8.47 -8.93 6.11
CA LEU A 102 8.50 -8.22 4.83
C LEU A 102 7.06 -7.96 4.36
N VAL A 103 6.62 -6.71 4.49
CA VAL A 103 5.31 -6.26 4.03
C VAL A 103 5.50 -5.31 2.87
N VAL A 104 4.83 -5.58 1.76
CA VAL A 104 4.85 -4.76 0.56
C VAL A 104 3.45 -4.23 0.28
N ARG A 105 3.39 -2.96 -0.08
CA ARG A 105 2.15 -2.28 -0.43
C ARG A 105 2.30 -1.56 -1.77
N PRO A 106 1.77 -2.11 -2.86
CA PRO A 106 2.00 -1.58 -4.20
C PRO A 106 1.18 -0.32 -4.58
N GLN A 107 0.52 0.41 -3.67
CA GLN A 107 -0.32 1.58 -4.05
C GLN A 107 -0.34 2.73 -3.02
N LEU A 108 -0.24 3.98 -3.53
CA LEU A 108 -0.01 5.21 -2.76
C LEU A 108 -1.18 5.69 -1.90
N GLU A 109 -2.40 5.64 -2.43
CA GLU A 109 -3.44 6.65 -2.14
C GLU A 109 -3.77 6.77 -0.64
N SER A 110 -3.55 5.70 0.11
CA SER A 110 -3.71 5.69 1.56
C SER A 110 -2.43 5.41 2.35
N ALA A 111 -1.32 4.94 1.77
CA ALA A 111 -0.09 4.65 2.51
C ALA A 111 0.55 5.90 3.14
N ILE A 112 0.42 7.05 2.48
CA ILE A 112 0.86 8.35 2.99
C ILE A 112 -0.26 9.15 3.67
N ALA A 113 -1.48 8.59 3.75
CA ALA A 113 -2.62 9.29 4.28
C ALA A 113 -2.47 9.48 5.79
N ARG A 114 -2.50 10.75 6.20
CA ARG A 114 -2.60 11.18 7.60
C ARG A 114 -4.05 11.34 8.07
N ARG A 115 -5.02 10.96 7.24
CA ARG A 115 -6.45 11.04 7.54
C ARG A 115 -7.07 9.70 7.23
N ASP A 116 -7.94 9.26 8.13
CA ASP A 116 -8.81 8.14 7.84
C ASP A 116 -9.85 8.53 6.78
N TYR A 117 -10.12 7.56 5.90
CA TYR A 117 -11.30 7.52 5.07
C TYR A 117 -12.10 6.26 5.42
N TYR A 118 -13.41 6.45 5.57
CA TYR A 118 -14.38 5.42 5.89
C TYR A 118 -15.28 5.21 4.65
N PRO A 119 -14.87 4.33 3.71
CA PRO A 119 -15.73 3.94 2.60
C PRO A 119 -16.86 3.05 3.15
N GLY A 120 -18.10 3.57 3.13
CA GLY A 120 -19.27 2.90 3.72
C GLY A 120 -19.33 2.94 5.25
N ILE A 121 -20.55 2.98 5.82
CA ILE A 121 -20.80 2.90 7.28
C ILE A 121 -20.32 1.51 7.81
N PRO A 122 -19.99 1.33 9.10
CA PRO A 122 -18.62 1.35 9.58
C PRO A 122 -18.13 -0.02 10.10
N GLN A 123 -17.14 -0.61 9.43
CA GLN A 123 -16.40 -1.78 9.94
C GLN A 123 -15.40 -1.41 11.06
N VAL A 124 -15.07 -0.12 11.19
CA VAL A 124 -14.20 0.42 12.25
C VAL A 124 -15.03 0.60 13.53
N PRO A 125 -14.61 0.08 14.70
CA PRO A 125 -15.36 0.27 15.94
C PRO A 125 -15.49 1.77 16.29
N PRO A 126 -16.61 2.23 16.88
CA PRO A 126 -16.83 3.65 17.16
C PRO A 126 -15.71 4.33 17.95
N ALA A 127 -15.08 3.61 18.89
CA ALA A 127 -13.97 4.11 19.70
C ALA A 127 -12.67 4.40 18.91
N TRP A 128 -12.60 3.94 17.66
CA TRP A 128 -11.46 4.13 16.76
C TRP A 128 -11.78 5.07 15.59
N ARG A 129 -12.95 5.73 15.60
CA ARG A 129 -13.33 6.69 14.57
C ARG A 129 -13.01 8.10 14.99
N HIS A 130 -12.54 8.88 14.04
CA HIS A 130 -12.39 10.34 14.16
C HIS A 130 -13.67 11.03 13.70
N CYS A 131 -13.89 12.26 14.17
CA CYS A 131 -14.94 13.13 13.63
C CYS A 131 -14.76 13.25 12.12
N SER A 132 -15.80 12.96 11.35
CA SER A 132 -15.75 12.89 9.89
C SER A 132 -16.63 13.94 9.22
N GLU A 133 -16.28 14.28 7.98
CA GLU A 133 -17.09 15.05 7.04
C GLU A 133 -17.40 14.19 5.82
N SER A 134 -18.56 14.40 5.21
CA SER A 134 -18.90 13.76 3.93
C SER A 134 -18.06 14.36 2.81
N CYS A 135 -17.49 13.50 1.97
CA CYS A 135 -16.74 13.86 0.78
C CYS A 135 -17.11 12.93 -0.39
N VAL A 136 -16.73 13.31 -1.60
CA VAL A 136 -16.89 12.45 -2.79
C VAL A 136 -15.50 12.02 -3.24
N MET A 137 -15.26 10.71 -3.25
CA MET A 137 -14.02 10.09 -3.72
C MET A 137 -14.36 9.18 -4.90
N HIS A 138 -13.75 9.40 -6.06
CA HIS A 138 -14.03 8.64 -7.30
C HIS A 138 -15.51 8.57 -7.70
N GLY A 139 -16.30 9.60 -7.37
CA GLY A 139 -17.74 9.65 -7.66
C GLY A 139 -18.62 8.97 -6.62
N GLU A 140 -18.04 8.39 -5.56
CA GLU A 140 -18.76 7.75 -4.46
C GLU A 140 -18.73 8.59 -3.19
N ALA A 141 -19.83 8.61 -2.44
CA ALA A 141 -19.89 9.28 -1.15
C ALA A 141 -19.07 8.51 -0.11
N SER A 142 -18.16 9.20 0.57
CA SER A 142 -17.28 8.65 1.60
C SER A 142 -17.19 9.60 2.78
N GLU A 143 -16.90 9.07 3.97
CA GLU A 143 -16.59 9.90 5.13
C GLU A 143 -15.07 10.03 5.30
N ARG A 144 -14.60 11.25 5.59
CA ARG A 144 -13.17 11.53 5.83
C ARG A 144 -12.98 12.20 7.18
N ALA A 145 -11.97 11.78 7.94
CA ALA A 145 -11.60 12.46 9.19
C ALA A 145 -11.33 13.96 8.96
N THR A 146 -11.94 14.80 9.80
CA THR A 146 -11.86 16.27 9.73
C THR A 146 -10.49 16.81 10.13
N VAL A 147 -9.79 16.12 11.03
CA VAL A 147 -8.44 16.47 11.49
C VAL A 147 -7.41 15.65 10.73
N LYS A 148 -6.29 16.28 10.34
CA LYS A 148 -5.13 15.61 9.76
C LYS A 148 -4.17 15.18 10.88
N GLY A 149 -3.85 13.89 10.92
CA GLY A 149 -2.90 13.30 11.88
C GLY A 149 -3.45 13.28 13.31
N GLY A 150 -2.57 12.96 14.25
CA GLY A 150 -2.92 12.76 15.66
C GLY A 150 -2.95 11.28 16.03
N LEU A 151 -3.15 11.00 17.33
CA LEU A 151 -3.17 9.64 17.85
C LEU A 151 -4.18 8.80 17.06
N ARG A 152 -3.72 7.71 16.44
CA ARG A 152 -4.56 6.75 15.73
C ARG A 152 -5.31 7.28 14.50
N ASN A 153 -4.73 8.21 13.72
CA ASN A 153 -5.39 8.79 12.54
C ASN A 153 -4.55 8.67 11.26
N GLY A 154 -5.08 7.97 10.26
CA GLY A 154 -4.43 7.71 8.99
C GLY A 154 -3.50 6.49 9.03
N VAL A 155 -3.29 5.89 7.86
CA VAL A 155 -2.48 4.66 7.73
C VAL A 155 -1.01 4.92 8.01
N LEU A 156 -0.46 6.08 7.61
CA LEU A 156 0.95 6.36 7.87
C LEU A 156 1.23 6.40 9.38
N THR A 157 0.30 6.96 10.16
CA THR A 157 0.38 6.95 11.62
C THR A 157 0.31 5.52 12.17
N ALA A 158 -0.49 4.62 11.58
CA ALA A 158 -0.52 3.21 11.99
C ALA A 158 0.80 2.49 11.73
N ILE A 159 1.48 2.81 10.62
CA ILE A 159 2.79 2.25 10.29
C ILE A 159 3.84 2.77 11.27
N GLU A 160 3.82 4.06 11.59
CA GLU A 160 4.73 4.69 12.55
C GLU A 160 4.54 4.14 13.96
N ASP A 161 3.29 4.09 14.45
CA ASP A 161 2.97 3.54 15.77
C ASP A 161 3.40 2.06 15.86
N PHE A 162 3.09 1.25 14.84
CA PHE A 162 3.54 -0.16 14.77
C PHE A 162 5.08 -0.30 14.76
N THR A 163 5.78 0.57 14.02
CA THR A 163 7.24 0.55 13.94
C THR A 163 7.87 0.96 15.28
N GLN A 164 7.30 1.96 15.95
CA GLN A 164 7.76 2.41 17.26
C GLN A 164 7.53 1.34 18.33
N GLU A 165 6.37 0.69 18.33
CA GLU A 165 6.09 -0.44 19.23
C GLU A 165 7.10 -1.58 19.05
N LEU A 166 7.43 -1.92 17.81
CA LEU A 166 8.45 -2.92 17.51
C LEU A 166 9.84 -2.51 17.97
N TRP A 167 10.18 -1.24 17.78
CA TRP A 167 11.45 -0.69 18.23
C TRP A 167 11.59 -0.79 19.75
N ASP A 168 10.52 -0.45 20.48
CA ASP A 168 10.48 -0.54 21.95
C ASP A 168 10.60 -1.99 22.44
N GLU A 169 10.16 -2.96 21.62
CA GLU A 169 10.34 -4.40 21.85
C GLU A 169 11.69 -4.96 21.35
N GLY A 170 12.57 -4.10 20.83
CA GLY A 170 13.92 -4.47 20.37
C GLY A 170 14.00 -5.00 18.93
N THR A 171 12.94 -4.85 18.14
CA THR A 171 12.92 -5.19 16.71
C THR A 171 12.91 -3.91 15.88
N ALA A 172 13.96 -3.67 15.09
CA ALA A 172 14.02 -2.51 14.23
C ALA A 172 13.46 -2.82 12.83
N LEU A 173 12.58 -1.96 12.32
CA LEU A 173 12.07 -2.05 10.95
C LEU A 173 12.53 -0.84 10.12
N ALA A 174 12.80 -1.09 8.85
CA ALA A 174 12.94 -0.06 7.82
C ALA A 174 11.62 0.11 7.07
N TYR A 175 11.22 1.36 6.87
CA TYR A 175 10.09 1.74 6.03
C TYR A 175 10.57 2.56 4.84
N THR A 176 10.20 2.13 3.64
CA THR A 176 10.41 2.86 2.39
C THR A 176 9.05 3.15 1.76
N CYS A 177 8.86 4.40 1.33
CA CYS A 177 7.73 4.82 0.52
C CYS A 177 8.28 5.53 -0.71
N LEU A 178 7.86 5.08 -1.90
CA LEU A 178 8.27 5.59 -3.20
C LEU A 178 7.05 6.21 -3.90
N PRO A 179 6.64 7.46 -3.55
CA PRO A 179 5.48 8.11 -4.16
C PRO A 179 5.57 8.18 -5.68
N ALA A 180 6.79 8.38 -6.16
CA ALA A 180 7.14 8.54 -7.56
C ALA A 180 6.94 7.26 -8.41
N ILE A 181 6.63 6.13 -7.75
CA ILE A 181 6.54 4.81 -8.35
C ILE A 181 5.17 4.20 -8.03
N GLY A 182 4.10 4.91 -8.41
CA GLY A 182 2.73 4.51 -8.05
C GLY A 182 2.47 4.39 -6.54
N GLY A 183 3.35 4.93 -5.70
CA GLY A 183 3.35 4.79 -4.24
C GLY A 183 3.61 3.41 -3.70
N PHE A 184 4.52 2.67 -4.33
CA PHE A 184 5.10 1.48 -3.74
C PHE A 184 5.65 1.78 -2.33
N CYS A 185 5.27 0.97 -1.35
CA CYS A 185 5.86 0.98 -0.02
C CYS A 185 6.35 -0.41 0.38
N ALA A 186 7.44 -0.46 1.13
CA ALA A 186 7.94 -1.68 1.75
C ALA A 186 8.27 -1.39 3.22
N LEU A 187 7.86 -2.31 4.10
CA LEU A 187 8.18 -2.34 5.52
C LEU A 187 8.88 -3.66 5.81
N PHE A 188 10.11 -3.61 6.31
CA PHE A 188 10.93 -4.80 6.44
C PHE A 188 11.87 -4.79 7.64
N ASP A 189 12.19 -5.98 8.14
CA ASP A 189 13.14 -6.21 9.23
C ASP A 189 14.56 -5.77 8.84
N VAL A 190 15.23 -4.96 9.69
CA VAL A 190 16.58 -4.49 9.41
C VAL A 190 17.66 -5.55 9.64
N GLU A 191 17.37 -6.55 10.47
CA GLU A 191 18.31 -7.62 10.85
C GLU A 191 18.26 -8.80 9.86
N ALA A 192 17.33 -8.79 8.90
CA ALA A 192 17.29 -9.82 7.86
C ALA A 192 18.51 -9.72 6.93
N ASP A 193 19.11 -10.86 6.57
CA ASP A 193 20.32 -10.91 5.73
C ASP A 193 20.18 -10.18 4.37
N TRP A 194 18.97 -10.12 3.82
CA TRP A 194 18.67 -9.43 2.57
C TRP A 194 18.40 -7.93 2.74
N SER A 195 18.22 -7.45 3.97
CA SER A 195 17.75 -6.09 4.28
C SER A 195 18.68 -4.99 3.76
N PRO A 196 20.02 -5.04 3.97
CA PRO A 196 20.91 -3.99 3.47
C PRO A 196 20.89 -3.87 1.94
N LYS A 197 20.82 -5.02 1.24
CA LYS A 197 20.75 -5.06 -0.22
C LYS A 197 19.40 -4.54 -0.72
N LEU A 198 18.31 -4.90 -0.04
CA LEU A 198 16.98 -4.39 -0.37
C LEU A 198 16.92 -2.87 -0.20
N ALA A 199 17.40 -2.34 0.93
CA ALA A 199 17.45 -0.90 1.18
C ALA A 199 18.26 -0.17 0.11
N HIS A 200 19.44 -0.68 -0.26
CA HIS A 200 20.27 -0.12 -1.32
C HIS A 200 19.54 -0.11 -2.67
N ASN A 201 18.92 -1.23 -3.05
CA ASN A 201 18.20 -1.34 -4.31
C ASN A 201 16.99 -0.40 -4.36
N LEU A 202 16.22 -0.32 -3.27
CA LEU A 202 15.08 0.57 -3.17
C LEU A 202 15.49 2.05 -3.15
N SER A 203 16.64 2.41 -2.60
CA SER A 203 17.14 3.79 -2.59
C SER A 203 17.36 4.36 -3.99
N ARG A 204 17.64 3.51 -4.99
CA ARG A 204 17.80 3.94 -6.39
C ARG A 204 16.52 4.49 -7.00
N PHE A 205 15.39 4.15 -6.40
CA PHE A 205 14.09 4.66 -6.78
C PHE A 205 13.73 5.98 -6.10
N HIS A 206 14.43 6.38 -5.03
CA HIS A 206 14.14 7.63 -4.31
C HIS A 206 14.62 8.88 -5.03
N ASP A 207 15.69 8.80 -5.83
CA ASP A 207 16.39 9.98 -6.35
C ASP A 207 16.88 9.82 -7.79
N GLY A 208 16.10 9.11 -8.61
CA GLY A 208 16.38 8.95 -10.03
C GLY A 208 15.69 10.01 -10.88
N ALA A 209 16.44 10.77 -11.68
CA ALA A 209 15.86 11.64 -12.71
C ALA A 209 14.86 10.89 -13.62
N ALA A 210 15.11 9.60 -13.84
CA ALA A 210 14.22 8.71 -14.59
C ALA A 210 12.92 8.38 -13.84
N VAL A 211 12.95 8.29 -12.50
CA VAL A 211 11.77 8.10 -11.65
C VAL A 211 10.95 9.38 -11.57
N ALA A 212 11.60 10.55 -11.41
CA ALA A 212 10.94 11.84 -11.50
C ALA A 212 10.22 12.02 -12.86
N ALA A 213 10.87 11.62 -13.96
CA ALA A 213 10.27 11.65 -15.29
C ALA A 213 9.08 10.69 -15.45
N MET A 214 9.12 9.50 -14.82
CA MET A 214 7.97 8.58 -14.81
C MET A 214 6.78 9.18 -14.03
N SER A 215 7.02 9.73 -12.85
CA SER A 215 5.95 10.34 -12.04
C SER A 215 5.37 11.57 -12.71
N GLU A 216 6.18 12.39 -13.38
CA GLU A 216 5.69 13.54 -14.13
C GLU A 216 4.77 13.10 -15.27
N ARG A 217 5.13 12.01 -15.96
CA ARG A 217 4.30 11.43 -17.00
C ARG A 217 3.01 10.84 -16.44
N GLU A 218 3.07 10.05 -15.39
CA GLU A 218 1.88 9.48 -14.72
C GLU A 218 0.95 10.60 -14.21
N LEU A 219 1.51 11.65 -13.62
CA LEU A 219 0.77 12.84 -13.20
C LEU A 219 0.09 13.52 -14.41
N ARG A 220 0.78 13.65 -15.54
CA ARG A 220 0.21 14.25 -16.76
C ARG A 220 -0.93 13.40 -17.31
N GLU A 221 -0.78 12.07 -17.31
CA GLU A 221 -1.83 11.13 -17.73
C GLU A 221 -3.06 11.22 -16.80
N TYR A 222 -2.84 11.28 -15.49
CA TYR A 222 -3.91 11.46 -14.50
C TYR A 222 -4.63 12.80 -14.65
N LEU A 223 -3.90 13.91 -14.80
CA LEU A 223 -4.48 15.24 -15.04
C LEU A 223 -5.30 15.27 -16.33
N ALA A 224 -4.87 14.58 -17.39
CA ALA A 224 -5.65 14.47 -18.63
C ALA A 224 -6.94 13.67 -18.45
N ILE A 225 -6.96 12.67 -17.56
CA ILE A 225 -8.21 11.98 -17.17
C ILE A 225 -9.12 12.94 -16.42
N ILE A 226 -8.63 13.65 -15.40
CA ILE A 226 -9.42 14.64 -14.65
C ILE A 226 -10.05 15.68 -15.58
N GLU A 227 -9.25 16.24 -16.50
CA GLU A 227 -9.73 17.26 -17.44
C GLU A 227 -10.88 16.72 -18.32
N ARG A 228 -10.77 15.46 -18.78
CA ARG A 228 -11.84 14.79 -19.55
C ARG A 228 -13.06 14.44 -18.72
N SER A 229 -12.87 14.15 -17.44
CA SER A 229 -13.93 13.81 -16.50
C SER A 229 -14.65 15.04 -15.93
N ARG A 230 -14.16 16.26 -16.20
CA ARG A 230 -14.87 17.49 -15.83
C ARG A 230 -16.14 17.62 -16.69
N PRO A 231 -17.32 17.83 -16.07
CA PRO A 231 -18.54 18.08 -16.83
C PRO A 231 -18.38 19.35 -17.67
N ASN A 232 -18.77 19.25 -18.94
CA ASN A 232 -18.69 20.36 -19.88
C ASN A 232 -19.63 21.47 -19.39
N PRO A 233 -19.18 22.72 -19.18
CA PRO A 233 -20.04 23.80 -18.70
C PRO A 233 -21.23 24.09 -19.64
N SER A 234 -21.15 23.67 -20.90
CA SER A 234 -22.21 23.81 -21.91
C SER A 234 -23.33 22.76 -21.81
N THR A 235 -23.25 21.76 -20.92
CA THR A 235 -24.30 20.75 -20.73
C THR A 235 -25.13 20.95 -19.46
N ARG A 236 -25.08 22.14 -18.82
CA ARG A 236 -26.02 22.49 -17.73
C ARG A 236 -27.41 22.77 -18.31
N PRO A 237 -28.48 22.07 -17.87
CA PRO A 237 -29.84 22.32 -18.36
C PRO A 237 -30.49 23.62 -17.88
N ASP A 238 -29.81 24.45 -17.09
CA ASP A 238 -30.40 25.65 -16.48
C ASP A 238 -29.83 26.93 -17.10
N ALA A 239 -30.32 27.23 -18.30
CA ALA A 239 -30.40 28.59 -18.81
C ALA A 239 -31.72 28.73 -19.58
N ALA A 240 -32.84 28.67 -18.85
CA ALA A 240 -34.11 29.16 -19.37
C ALA A 240 -33.99 30.69 -19.52
N PRO A 241 -34.23 31.26 -20.72
CA PRO A 241 -34.22 32.70 -20.90
C PRO A 241 -35.40 33.33 -20.17
N GLN A 242 -35.13 34.38 -19.39
CA GLN A 242 -36.14 35.35 -18.92
C GLN A 242 -36.50 36.32 -20.05
#